data_AF-A0A9E2I0R4-F1
#
_entry.id   AF-A0A9E2I0R4-F1
#
_cell.length_a   1.000
_cell.length_b   1.000
_cell.length_c   1.000
_cell.angle_alpha   90.00
_cell.angle_beta   90.00
_cell.angle_gamma   90.00
#
_symmetry.space_group_name_H-M   'P 1'
#
loop_
_entity.id
_entity.type
_entity.pdbx_description
1 polymer ?
#
loop_
_entity_poly.entity_id
_entity_poly.type
_entity_poly.pdbx_seq_one_letter_code
_entity_poly.pdbx_strand_id
1 'polypeptide(L)'
;MLSAQLHHDLNLEAIEVEEMETELLVRNYLLLTRVDENIVTATSEEYLVEASNYYSKLSTQYPFVVLDEESFERLYKRFLELRTDRQIETMQEEGESSEITDGDLSLTEFLRTSSDILTSEESAPIIKFVNALFYQAVKRKASDIHIEIHEKRGEVRFRIDGVLTKNADLEKKVITLIISRIKVISNLDISENRIPQDGRTQIKIAGESLDIRVSILPTFYGERVVMRLLMQSGSVPRIQQLGFSEETIHDIKNLLRNSHGIILVT
;
A
#
# COMPACT_ATOMS: atom_id res chain seq x y z
N MET A 1 12.29 -15.04 -39.51
CA MET A 1 13.50 -15.07 -38.67
C MET A 1 13.51 -13.76 -37.88
N LEU A 2 13.13 -13.80 -36.61
CA LEU A 2 13.32 -12.68 -35.70
C LEU A 2 14.82 -12.60 -35.43
N SER A 3 15.50 -11.56 -35.93
CA SER A 3 16.89 -11.29 -35.57
C SER A 3 16.90 -10.73 -34.16
N ALA A 4 16.89 -11.61 -33.15
CA ALA A 4 17.02 -11.25 -31.75
C ALA A 4 18.47 -10.81 -31.47
N GLN A 5 18.79 -9.55 -31.78
CA GLN A 5 19.95 -8.92 -31.16
C GLN A 5 19.60 -8.64 -29.71
N LEU A 6 20.39 -9.19 -28.79
CA LEU A 6 20.27 -8.93 -27.36
C LEU A 6 20.54 -7.44 -27.14
N HIS A 7 19.54 -6.71 -26.65
CA HIS A 7 19.61 -5.28 -26.45
C HIS A 7 19.75 -4.95 -24.96
N HIS A 8 20.78 -4.18 -24.61
CA HIS A 8 21.08 -3.79 -23.24
C HIS A 8 20.90 -2.29 -23.06
N ASP A 9 19.92 -1.91 -22.25
CA ASP A 9 19.67 -0.53 -21.81
C ASP A 9 18.93 -0.55 -20.47
N LEU A 10 19.51 0.08 -19.45
CA LEU A 10 18.95 0.12 -18.09
C LEU A 10 17.99 1.29 -17.87
N ASN A 11 17.88 2.22 -18.84
CA ASN A 11 17.06 3.42 -18.74
C ASN A 11 15.73 3.33 -19.51
N LEU A 12 15.38 2.14 -19.99
CA LEU A 12 14.14 1.89 -20.72
C LEU A 12 12.92 2.39 -19.95
N GLU A 13 12.05 3.09 -20.66
CA GLU A 13 10.80 3.63 -20.14
C GLU A 13 9.64 2.66 -20.42
N ALA A 14 8.75 2.48 -19.44
CA ALA A 14 7.52 1.74 -19.64
C ALA A 14 6.52 2.60 -20.43
N ILE A 15 6.01 2.07 -21.54
CA ILE A 15 5.10 2.78 -22.44
C ILE A 15 3.78 2.04 -22.51
N GLU A 16 2.69 2.79 -22.49
CA GLU A 16 1.34 2.26 -22.72
C GLU A 16 0.80 2.79 -24.03
N VAL A 17 0.07 1.94 -24.75
CA VAL A 17 -0.60 2.28 -26.00
C VAL A 17 -2.07 1.93 -25.85
N GLU A 18 -2.96 2.82 -26.27
CA GLU A 18 -4.41 2.68 -26.06
C GLU A 18 -4.99 1.40 -26.71
N GLU A 19 -4.32 0.90 -27.75
CA GLU A 19 -4.76 -0.24 -28.55
C GLU A 19 -4.39 -1.60 -27.93
N MET A 20 -3.64 -1.62 -26.83
CA MET A 20 -3.17 -2.84 -26.18
C MET A 20 -3.42 -2.82 -24.67
N GLU A 21 -3.99 -3.91 -24.15
CA GLU A 21 -4.19 -4.06 -22.72
C GLU A 21 -2.86 -4.33 -22.01
N THR A 22 -2.34 -3.33 -21.29
CA THR A 22 -1.10 -3.43 -20.50
C THR A 22 -1.09 -4.63 -19.56
N GLU A 23 -2.25 -5.00 -19.00
CA GLU A 23 -2.37 -6.14 -18.08
C GLU A 23 -2.05 -7.48 -18.75
N LEU A 24 -2.59 -7.70 -19.96
CA LEU A 24 -2.30 -8.91 -20.73
C LEU A 24 -0.84 -8.93 -21.22
N LEU A 25 -0.29 -7.77 -21.55
CA LEU A 25 1.11 -7.64 -21.95
C LEU A 25 2.08 -8.04 -20.84
N VAL A 26 1.89 -7.49 -19.64
CA VAL A 26 2.69 -7.83 -18.45
C VAL A 26 2.52 -9.30 -18.09
N ARG A 27 1.28 -9.83 -18.12
CA ARG A 27 1.00 -11.23 -17.79
C ARG A 27 1.71 -12.23 -18.70
N ASN A 28 1.95 -11.87 -19.96
CA ASN A 28 2.63 -12.73 -20.93
C ASN A 28 4.09 -12.31 -21.17
N TYR A 29 4.70 -11.55 -20.25
CA TYR A 29 6.10 -11.13 -20.30
C TYR A 29 6.50 -10.41 -21.60
N LEU A 30 5.56 -9.66 -22.18
CA LEU A 30 5.72 -8.93 -23.43
C LEU A 30 5.49 -7.44 -23.15
N LEU A 31 6.56 -6.70 -22.93
CA LEU A 31 6.52 -5.32 -22.43
C LEU A 31 6.66 -4.31 -23.56
N LEU A 32 6.15 -3.09 -23.39
CA LEU A 32 6.31 -2.02 -24.38
C LEU A 32 7.32 -0.98 -23.90
N THR A 33 8.27 -0.64 -24.75
CA THR A 33 9.26 0.39 -24.45
C THR A 33 9.68 1.12 -25.72
N ARG A 34 10.55 2.13 -25.59
CA ARG A 34 11.11 2.87 -26.71
C ARG A 34 12.60 2.57 -26.83
N VAL A 35 12.99 2.11 -28.02
CA VAL A 35 14.38 1.92 -28.42
C VAL A 35 14.60 2.75 -29.69
N ASP A 36 15.63 3.59 -29.70
CA ASP A 36 15.97 4.46 -30.84
C ASP A 36 14.75 5.22 -31.40
N GLU A 37 13.99 5.86 -30.50
CA GLU A 37 12.76 6.61 -30.79
C GLU A 37 11.56 5.79 -31.30
N ASN A 38 11.70 4.48 -31.49
CA ASN A 38 10.62 3.59 -31.95
C ASN A 38 10.00 2.82 -30.78
N ILE A 39 8.68 2.66 -30.79
CA ILE A 39 7.98 1.79 -29.83
C ILE A 39 8.22 0.34 -30.23
N VAL A 40 8.67 -0.48 -29.29
CA VAL A 40 8.99 -1.89 -29.48
C VAL A 40 8.33 -2.74 -28.41
N THR A 41 7.97 -3.97 -28.76
CA THR A 41 7.68 -5.03 -27.80
C THR A 41 8.96 -5.73 -27.38
N ALA A 42 9.22 -5.80 -26.08
CA ALA A 42 10.43 -6.32 -25.49
C ALA A 42 10.13 -7.52 -24.59
N THR A 43 11.02 -8.52 -24.61
CA THR A 43 10.99 -9.67 -23.70
C THR A 43 12.42 -10.09 -23.32
N SER A 44 12.60 -11.01 -22.38
CA SER A 44 13.91 -11.63 -22.10
C SER A 44 14.04 -12.97 -22.82
N GLU A 45 15.26 -13.52 -22.86
CA GLU A 45 15.49 -14.86 -23.40
C GLU A 45 14.74 -15.95 -22.60
N GLU A 46 14.60 -15.78 -21.29
CA GLU A 46 13.86 -16.69 -20.41
C GLU A 46 12.37 -16.79 -20.80
N TYR A 47 11.73 -15.65 -21.08
CA TYR A 47 10.30 -15.59 -21.38
C TYR A 47 9.98 -15.62 -22.88
N LEU A 48 10.99 -15.79 -23.73
CA LEU A 48 10.88 -15.68 -25.18
C LEU A 48 9.75 -16.52 -25.78
N VAL A 49 9.57 -17.75 -25.30
CA VAL A 49 8.55 -18.68 -25.82
C VAL A 49 7.15 -18.20 -25.48
N GLU A 50 6.91 -17.79 -24.23
CA GLU A 50 5.61 -17.31 -23.77
C GLU A 50 5.24 -15.98 -24.43
N ALA A 51 6.18 -15.04 -24.43
CA ALA A 51 6.02 -13.73 -25.05
C ALA A 51 5.79 -13.84 -26.56
N SER A 52 6.51 -14.72 -27.26
CA SER A 52 6.32 -14.95 -28.71
C SER A 52 4.96 -15.58 -29.01
N ASN A 53 4.50 -16.51 -28.18
CA ASN A 53 3.17 -17.12 -28.33
C ASN A 53 2.06 -16.07 -28.20
N TYR A 54 2.17 -15.17 -27.24
CA TYR A 54 1.21 -14.08 -27.08
C TYR A 54 1.33 -13.04 -28.21
N TYR A 55 2.56 -12.65 -28.56
CA TYR A 55 2.85 -11.71 -29.65
C TYR A 55 2.19 -12.12 -30.98
N SER A 56 2.20 -13.42 -31.30
CA SER A 56 1.57 -13.95 -32.52
C SER A 56 0.05 -13.76 -32.58
N LYS A 57 -0.60 -13.54 -31.42
CA LYS A 57 -2.06 -13.38 -31.29
C LYS A 57 -2.50 -11.91 -31.26
N LEU A 58 -1.55 -10.98 -31.22
CA LEU A 58 -1.85 -9.55 -31.20
C LEU A 58 -2.39 -9.06 -32.55
N SER A 59 -3.40 -8.19 -32.49
CA SER A 59 -3.93 -7.50 -33.66
C SER A 59 -2.97 -6.46 -34.22
N THR A 60 -2.22 -5.79 -33.34
CA THR A 60 -1.21 -4.79 -33.68
C THR A 60 0.15 -5.28 -33.17
N GLN A 61 1.14 -5.37 -34.07
CA GLN A 61 2.47 -5.88 -33.77
C GLN A 61 3.50 -4.77 -33.93
N TYR A 62 4.14 -4.40 -32.81
CA TYR A 62 5.34 -3.56 -32.80
C TYR A 62 6.59 -4.41 -33.07
N PRO A 63 7.72 -3.81 -33.47
CA PRO A 63 8.98 -4.51 -33.57
C PRO A 63 9.32 -5.27 -32.29
N PHE A 64 9.81 -6.50 -32.43
CA PHE A 64 10.08 -7.40 -31.31
C PHE A 64 11.58 -7.43 -31.00
N VAL A 65 11.93 -7.16 -29.75
CA VAL A 65 13.31 -7.08 -29.25
C VAL A 65 13.47 -8.02 -28.06
N VAL A 66 14.65 -8.65 -27.96
CA VAL A 66 15.02 -9.44 -26.79
C VAL A 66 16.02 -8.61 -25.98
N LEU A 67 15.69 -8.35 -24.73
CA LEU A 67 16.53 -7.67 -23.76
C LEU A 67 17.39 -8.68 -23.00
N ASP A 68 18.50 -8.21 -22.43
CA ASP A 68 19.13 -8.96 -21.35
C ASP A 68 18.25 -8.97 -20.08
N GLU A 69 18.59 -9.89 -19.18
CA GLU A 69 17.84 -10.12 -17.95
C GLU A 69 17.74 -8.86 -17.06
N GLU A 70 18.82 -8.09 -16.92
CA GLU A 70 18.80 -6.90 -16.05
C GLU A 70 17.92 -5.79 -16.62
N SER A 71 18.03 -5.54 -17.93
CA SER A 71 17.17 -4.57 -18.63
C SER A 71 15.70 -4.96 -18.60
N PHE A 72 15.40 -6.24 -18.82
CA PHE A 72 14.02 -6.74 -18.78
C PHE A 72 13.41 -6.60 -17.39
N GLU A 73 14.11 -7.06 -16.35
CA GLU A 73 13.64 -7.00 -14.96
C GLU A 73 13.33 -5.56 -14.54
N ARG A 74 14.21 -4.61 -14.86
CA ARG A 74 13.97 -3.19 -14.59
C ARG A 74 12.72 -2.66 -15.30
N LEU A 75 12.56 -2.97 -16.60
CA LEU A 75 11.40 -2.54 -17.36
C LEU A 75 10.11 -3.17 -16.82
N TYR A 76 10.14 -4.46 -16.49
CA TYR A 76 9.03 -5.21 -15.90
C TYR A 76 8.56 -4.56 -14.60
N LYS A 77 9.50 -4.22 -13.71
CA LYS A 77 9.22 -3.50 -12.46
C LYS A 77 8.53 -2.15 -12.68
N ARG A 78 8.95 -1.37 -13.66
CA ARG A 78 8.31 -0.07 -14.01
C ARG A 78 6.85 -0.26 -14.45
N PHE A 79 6.56 -1.32 -15.19
CA PHE A 79 5.17 -1.67 -15.55
C PHE A 79 4.32 -2.07 -14.33
N LEU A 80 4.89 -2.83 -13.39
CA LEU A 80 4.21 -3.16 -12.14
C LEU A 80 3.95 -1.90 -11.28
N GLU A 81 4.87 -0.95 -11.28
CA GLU A 81 4.71 0.33 -10.60
C GLU A 81 3.55 1.15 -11.16
N LEU A 82 3.50 1.34 -12.48
CA LEU A 82 2.41 2.04 -13.18
C LEU A 82 1.04 1.42 -12.90
N ARG A 83 0.96 0.08 -12.88
CA ARG A 83 -0.29 -0.62 -12.55
C ARG A 83 -0.74 -0.34 -11.12
N THR A 84 0.19 -0.27 -10.18
CA THR A 84 -0.15 -0.02 -8.79
C THR A 84 -0.65 1.40 -8.57
N ASP A 85 -0.03 2.38 -9.24
CA ASP A 85 -0.46 3.78 -9.13
C ASP A 85 -1.86 3.95 -9.72
N ARG A 86 -2.16 3.29 -10.84
CA ARG A 86 -3.52 3.21 -11.39
C ARG A 86 -4.51 2.54 -10.46
N GLN A 87 -4.18 1.40 -9.84
CA GLN A 87 -5.08 0.75 -8.89
C GLN A 87 -5.35 1.65 -7.68
N ILE A 88 -4.35 2.38 -7.19
CA ILE A 88 -4.52 3.36 -6.11
C ILE A 88 -5.41 4.53 -6.57
N GLU A 89 -5.23 5.03 -7.79
CA GLU A 89 -6.06 6.09 -8.39
C GLU A 89 -7.51 5.62 -8.59
N THR A 90 -7.72 4.43 -9.16
CA THR A 90 -9.04 3.80 -9.30
C THR A 90 -9.69 3.57 -7.94
N MET A 91 -8.93 3.14 -6.91
CA MET A 91 -9.45 3.04 -5.54
C MET A 91 -9.84 4.40 -4.93
N GLN A 92 -9.18 5.49 -5.35
CA GLN A 92 -9.53 6.86 -4.96
C GLN A 92 -10.80 7.34 -5.68
N GLU A 93 -10.94 7.05 -6.97
CA GLU A 93 -12.09 7.44 -7.81
C GLU A 93 -13.36 6.62 -7.49
N GLU A 94 -13.23 5.31 -7.28
CA GLU A 94 -14.34 4.43 -6.89
C GLU A 94 -14.83 4.66 -5.45
N GLY A 95 -14.12 5.48 -4.66
CA GLY A 95 -14.53 5.90 -3.33
C GLY A 95 -15.81 6.77 -3.30
N GLU A 96 -16.20 7.37 -4.44
CA GLU A 96 -17.41 8.21 -4.54
C GLU A 96 -18.66 7.45 -5.00
N SER A 97 -18.52 6.23 -5.52
CA SER A 97 -19.68 5.49 -6.05
C SER A 97 -19.53 3.98 -5.92
N SER A 98 -19.95 3.44 -4.76
CA SER A 98 -20.73 2.19 -4.60
C SER A 98 -20.43 1.50 -3.26
N GLU A 99 -21.50 1.12 -2.55
CA GLU A 99 -21.46 0.09 -1.51
C GLU A 99 -21.09 -1.26 -2.15
N ILE A 100 -19.84 -1.70 -2.05
CA ILE A 100 -19.49 -3.09 -2.34
C ILE A 100 -18.54 -3.63 -1.26
N THR A 101 -19.05 -4.64 -0.57
CA THR A 101 -18.37 -5.57 0.32
C THR A 101 -17.30 -6.34 -0.44
N ASP A 102 -16.08 -5.79 -0.58
CA ASP A 102 -14.89 -6.61 -0.78
C ASP A 102 -13.62 -5.81 -0.49
N GLY A 103 -13.07 -5.95 0.72
CA GLY A 103 -11.81 -5.30 1.08
C GLY A 103 -10.77 -6.29 1.60
N ASP A 104 -10.95 -7.57 1.33
CA ASP A 104 -9.99 -8.63 1.70
C ASP A 104 -9.21 -9.10 0.46
N LEU A 105 -9.82 -9.10 -0.72
CA LEU A 105 -9.21 -9.60 -1.96
C LEU A 105 -8.10 -8.70 -2.54
N SER A 106 -8.22 -7.37 -2.43
CA SER A 106 -7.28 -6.41 -3.04
C SER A 106 -5.85 -6.46 -2.47
N LEU A 107 -5.68 -6.63 -1.16
CA LEU A 107 -4.37 -6.50 -0.50
C LEU A 107 -3.53 -7.77 -0.64
N THR A 108 -4.17 -8.94 -0.57
CA THR A 108 -3.53 -10.23 -0.84
C THR A 108 -3.25 -10.44 -2.32
N GLU A 109 -4.13 -9.98 -3.22
CA GLU A 109 -3.88 -10.06 -4.66
C GLU A 109 -2.74 -9.13 -5.07
N PHE A 110 -2.66 -7.91 -4.51
CA PHE A 110 -1.52 -7.02 -4.67
C PHE A 110 -0.19 -7.73 -4.35
N LEU A 111 -0.12 -8.48 -3.24
CA LEU A 111 1.07 -9.25 -2.86
C LEU A 111 1.35 -10.47 -3.75
N ARG A 112 0.32 -11.13 -4.27
CA ARG A 112 0.47 -12.29 -5.18
C ARG A 112 0.95 -11.87 -6.56
N THR A 113 0.45 -10.76 -7.09
CA THR A 113 0.91 -10.24 -8.38
C THR A 113 2.26 -9.53 -8.29
N SER A 114 2.79 -9.39 -7.08
CA SER A 114 4.13 -8.88 -6.78
C SER A 114 4.99 -9.94 -6.09
N SER A 115 4.82 -11.20 -6.49
CA SER A 115 5.61 -12.35 -6.00
C SER A 115 7.14 -12.15 -6.17
N ASP A 116 7.57 -11.27 -7.07
CA ASP A 116 8.96 -10.86 -7.27
C ASP A 116 9.51 -9.87 -6.23
N ILE A 117 8.69 -9.44 -5.26
CA ILE A 117 9.11 -8.63 -4.10
C ILE A 117 10.18 -9.33 -3.25
N LEU A 118 10.31 -10.65 -3.38
CA LEU A 118 11.14 -11.47 -2.50
C LEU A 118 12.62 -11.56 -2.93
N THR A 119 13.01 -11.03 -4.10
CA THR A 119 14.35 -11.24 -4.67
C THR A 119 15.19 -9.97 -4.83
N SER A 120 14.65 -8.77 -4.63
CA SER A 120 15.45 -7.54 -4.67
C SER A 120 15.05 -6.58 -3.55
N GLU A 121 16.04 -5.86 -3.03
CA GLU A 121 15.94 -4.80 -2.03
C GLU A 121 15.16 -3.57 -2.53
N GLU A 122 14.03 -3.76 -3.22
CA GLU A 122 13.27 -2.67 -3.78
C GLU A 122 12.25 -2.16 -2.76
N SER A 123 12.54 -0.96 -2.30
CA SER A 123 11.70 -0.18 -1.39
C SER A 123 10.27 0.01 -1.94
N ALA A 124 10.09 0.10 -3.26
CA ALA A 124 8.87 0.60 -3.88
C ALA A 124 7.61 -0.24 -3.56
N PRO A 125 7.59 -1.58 -3.69
CA PRO A 125 6.36 -2.35 -3.44
C PRO A 125 5.93 -2.37 -1.97
N ILE A 126 6.89 -2.44 -1.04
CA ILE A 126 6.61 -2.36 0.41
C ILE A 126 6.12 -0.96 0.78
N ILE A 127 6.68 0.09 0.17
CA ILE A 127 6.17 1.46 0.33
C ILE A 127 4.71 1.55 -0.11
N LYS A 128 4.39 1.04 -1.30
CA LYS A 128 3.02 1.06 -1.85
C LYS A 128 2.06 0.25 -0.97
N PHE A 129 2.47 -0.91 -0.48
CA PHE A 129 1.69 -1.71 0.46
C PHE A 129 1.36 -0.95 1.74
N VAL A 130 2.35 -0.34 2.37
CA VAL A 130 2.16 0.41 3.62
C VAL A 130 1.23 1.61 3.39
N ASN A 131 1.35 2.30 2.25
CA ASN A 131 0.44 3.37 1.88
C ASN A 131 -1.00 2.87 1.69
N ALA A 132 -1.19 1.74 0.99
CA ALA A 132 -2.49 1.11 0.80
C ALA A 132 -3.11 0.67 2.13
N LEU A 133 -2.30 0.12 3.04
CA LEU A 133 -2.73 -0.25 4.39
C LEU A 133 -3.27 0.95 5.16
N PHE A 134 -2.56 2.07 5.13
CA PHE A 134 -3.02 3.30 5.77
C PHE A 134 -4.28 3.87 5.11
N TYR A 135 -4.36 3.86 3.78
CA TYR A 135 -5.56 4.27 3.05
C TYR A 135 -6.78 3.43 3.46
N GLN A 136 -6.64 2.10 3.51
CA GLN A 136 -7.71 1.21 3.93
C GLN A 136 -8.14 1.48 5.38
N ALA A 137 -7.17 1.73 6.28
CA ALA A 137 -7.46 2.06 7.67
C ALA A 137 -8.24 3.38 7.80
N VAL A 138 -7.88 4.42 7.04
CA VAL A 138 -8.62 5.69 6.98
C VAL A 138 -10.03 5.49 6.41
N LYS A 139 -10.16 4.79 5.27
CA LYS A 139 -11.46 4.48 4.63
C LYS A 139 -12.39 3.72 5.58
N ARG A 140 -11.84 2.80 6.38
CA ARG A 140 -12.57 2.03 7.40
C ARG A 140 -12.69 2.75 8.75
N LYS A 141 -12.25 4.00 8.86
CA LYS A 141 -12.26 4.82 10.10
C LYS A 141 -11.65 4.10 11.30
N ALA A 142 -10.55 3.37 11.08
CA ALA A 142 -9.86 2.65 12.14
C ALA A 142 -9.15 3.62 13.11
N SER A 143 -9.21 3.32 14.41
CA SER A 143 -8.49 4.06 15.46
C SER A 143 -7.06 3.59 15.63
N ASP A 144 -6.81 2.30 15.41
CA ASP A 144 -5.49 1.69 15.58
C ASP A 144 -5.25 0.63 14.48
N ILE A 145 -4.01 0.53 14.01
CA ILE A 145 -3.51 -0.57 13.19
C ILE A 145 -2.59 -1.43 14.05
N HIS A 146 -2.84 -2.73 14.07
CA HIS A 146 -2.06 -3.74 14.79
C HIS A 146 -1.37 -4.65 13.78
N ILE A 147 -0.06 -4.84 13.92
CA ILE A 147 0.74 -5.71 13.08
C ILE A 147 1.52 -6.65 13.99
N GLU A 148 1.28 -7.95 13.86
CA GLU A 148 1.79 -8.97 14.77
C GLU A 148 2.42 -10.14 14.01
N ILE A 149 3.48 -10.71 14.58
CA ILE A 149 4.07 -11.96 14.10
C ILE A 149 3.75 -13.06 15.11
N HIS A 150 3.19 -14.15 14.61
CA HIS A 150 2.94 -15.38 15.38
C HIS A 150 3.92 -16.48 14.98
N GLU A 151 3.74 -17.68 15.54
CA GLU A 151 4.61 -18.83 15.26
C GLU A 151 4.66 -19.22 13.77
N LYS A 152 3.54 -19.11 13.06
CA LYS A 152 3.42 -19.60 11.66
C LYS A 152 2.99 -18.54 10.64
N ARG A 153 2.51 -17.39 11.09
CA ARG A 153 1.97 -16.34 10.22
C ARG A 153 2.21 -14.94 10.77
N GLY A 154 2.16 -13.97 9.88
CA GLY A 154 1.95 -12.57 10.18
C GLY A 154 0.47 -12.21 10.15
N GLU A 155 0.03 -11.31 11.01
CA GLU A 155 -1.36 -10.87 11.07
C GLU A 155 -1.44 -9.34 11.15
N VAL A 156 -2.34 -8.75 10.36
CA VAL A 156 -2.69 -7.33 10.43
C VAL A 156 -4.15 -7.19 10.85
N ARG A 157 -4.41 -6.32 11.82
CA ARG A 157 -5.75 -6.05 12.36
C ARG A 157 -5.99 -4.55 12.47
N PHE A 158 -7.23 -4.13 12.31
CA PHE A 158 -7.67 -2.77 12.57
C PHE A 158 -8.58 -2.74 13.79
N ARG A 159 -8.47 -1.68 14.59
CA ARG A 159 -9.48 -1.37 15.60
C ARG A 159 -10.51 -0.42 14.98
N ILE A 160 -11.73 -0.89 14.79
CA ILE A 160 -12.84 -0.11 14.22
C ILE A 160 -13.93 -0.08 15.29
N ASP A 161 -14.37 1.11 15.68
CA ASP A 161 -15.37 1.33 16.74
C ASP A 161 -15.06 0.56 18.04
N GLY A 162 -13.77 0.49 18.39
CA GLY A 162 -13.27 -0.19 19.58
C GLY A 162 -13.03 -1.71 19.42
N VAL A 163 -13.53 -2.32 18.35
CA VAL A 163 -13.41 -3.77 18.08
C VAL A 163 -12.21 -4.06 17.19
N LEU A 164 -11.43 -5.08 17.54
CA LEU A 164 -10.34 -5.57 16.70
C LEU A 164 -10.88 -6.49 15.60
N THR A 165 -10.69 -6.09 14.35
CA THR A 165 -11.10 -6.81 13.16
C THR A 165 -9.87 -7.22 12.36
N LYS A 166 -9.81 -8.49 11.97
CA LYS A 166 -8.72 -9.00 11.14
C LYS A 166 -8.79 -8.40 9.74
N ASN A 167 -7.64 -8.01 9.21
CA ASN A 167 -7.52 -7.36 7.90
C ASN A 167 -6.69 -8.15 6.89
N ALA A 168 -5.63 -8.86 7.33
CA ALA A 168 -4.82 -9.68 6.43
C ALA A 168 -4.01 -10.73 7.20
N ASP A 169 -3.80 -11.89 6.58
CA ASP A 169 -2.76 -12.84 6.95
C ASP A 169 -1.62 -12.76 5.93
N LEU A 170 -0.40 -12.54 6.40
CA LEU A 170 0.78 -12.39 5.55
C LEU A 170 1.87 -13.37 5.97
N GLU A 171 2.82 -13.64 5.07
CA GLU A 171 4.05 -14.33 5.44
C GLU A 171 4.88 -13.50 6.41
N LYS A 172 5.60 -14.15 7.33
CA LYS A 172 6.43 -13.47 8.32
C LYS A 172 7.45 -12.51 7.69
N LYS A 173 8.06 -12.94 6.59
CA LYS A 173 9.06 -12.14 5.86
C LYS A 173 8.47 -10.80 5.41
N VAL A 174 7.24 -10.83 4.88
CA VAL A 174 6.53 -9.62 4.43
C VAL A 174 6.24 -8.70 5.62
N ILE A 175 5.78 -9.22 6.76
CA ILE A 175 5.59 -8.41 7.97
C ILE A 175 6.90 -7.76 8.42
N THR A 176 8.02 -8.49 8.43
CA THR A 176 9.31 -7.91 8.80
C THR A 176 9.70 -6.74 7.90
N LEU A 177 9.46 -6.83 6.60
CA LEU A 177 9.69 -5.72 5.65
C LEU A 177 8.76 -4.53 5.93
N ILE A 178 7.48 -4.79 6.23
CA ILE A 178 6.51 -3.76 6.62
C ILE A 178 6.97 -3.04 7.89
N ILE A 179 7.43 -3.77 8.91
CA ILE A 179 7.92 -3.20 10.17
C ILE A 179 9.14 -2.31 9.90
N SER A 180 10.10 -2.78 9.08
CA SER A 180 11.26 -1.98 8.67
C SER A 180 10.84 -0.69 7.98
N ARG A 181 9.87 -0.74 7.07
CA ARG A 181 9.31 0.46 6.44
C ARG A 181 8.64 1.40 7.43
N ILE A 182 7.89 0.87 8.39
CA ILE A 182 7.26 1.67 9.46
C ILE A 182 8.32 2.36 10.31
N LYS A 183 9.43 1.68 10.63
CA LYS A 183 10.57 2.26 11.34
C LYS A 183 11.18 3.43 10.58
N VAL A 184 11.41 3.28 9.28
CA VAL A 184 11.91 4.36 8.40
C VAL A 184 11.01 5.60 8.46
N ILE A 185 9.71 5.44 8.18
CA ILE A 185 8.78 6.60 8.13
C ILE A 185 8.54 7.24 9.49
N SER A 186 8.84 6.51 10.57
CA SER A 186 8.69 6.98 11.96
C SER A 186 10.01 7.44 12.58
N ASN A 187 11.09 7.47 11.79
CA ASN A 187 12.44 7.83 12.24
C ASN A 187 12.93 6.98 13.44
N LEU A 188 12.66 5.67 13.38
CA LEU A 188 13.07 4.67 14.37
C LEU A 188 14.27 3.87 13.85
N ASP A 189 15.01 3.24 14.77
CA ASP A 189 16.20 2.46 14.42
C ASP A 189 15.80 1.08 13.86
N ILE A 190 16.10 0.88 12.58
CA ILE A 190 15.82 -0.34 11.82
C ILE A 190 16.71 -1.51 12.27
N SER A 191 17.92 -1.21 12.76
CA SER A 191 18.88 -2.22 13.19
C SER A 191 18.57 -2.78 14.59
N GLU A 192 17.80 -2.05 15.39
CA GLU A 192 17.46 -2.43 16.75
C GLU A 192 16.05 -3.04 16.84
N ASN A 193 15.98 -4.30 17.29
CA ASN A 193 14.74 -5.08 17.40
C ASN A 193 14.53 -5.67 18.81
N ARG A 194 15.39 -5.32 19.78
CA ARG A 194 15.43 -5.95 21.12
C ARG A 194 14.85 -5.08 22.23
N ILE A 195 14.67 -3.78 21.97
CA ILE A 195 14.07 -2.83 22.91
C ILE A 195 12.79 -2.23 22.31
N PRO A 196 11.80 -1.86 23.15
CA PRO A 196 10.66 -1.09 22.67
C PRO A 196 11.08 0.23 22.03
N GLN A 197 10.39 0.64 20.97
CA GLN A 197 10.60 1.90 20.27
C GLN A 197 9.28 2.63 20.06
N ASP A 198 9.25 3.93 20.33
CA ASP A 198 8.08 4.78 20.13
C ASP A 198 8.44 5.94 19.20
N GLY A 199 7.55 6.23 18.25
CA GLY A 199 7.74 7.25 17.24
C GLY A 199 6.45 7.99 16.94
N ARG A 200 6.60 9.11 16.24
CA ARG A 200 5.47 9.87 15.70
C ARG A 200 5.79 10.27 14.27
N THR A 201 4.82 10.10 13.38
CA THR A 201 4.95 10.49 11.98
C THR A 201 3.66 11.11 11.49
N GLN A 202 3.77 11.98 10.50
CA GLN A 202 2.63 12.62 9.86
C GLN A 202 2.67 12.28 8.39
N ILE A 203 1.59 11.71 7.87
CA ILE A 203 1.46 11.35 6.46
C ILE A 203 0.23 12.01 5.86
N LYS A 204 0.22 12.16 4.53
CA LYS A 204 -0.92 12.68 3.79
C LYS A 204 -1.49 11.58 2.91
N ILE A 205 -2.77 11.25 3.11
CA ILE A 205 -3.45 10.16 2.42
C ILE A 205 -4.87 10.62 2.08
N ALA A 206 -5.31 10.38 0.84
CA ALA A 206 -6.64 10.77 0.35
C ALA A 206 -6.98 12.25 0.63
N GLY A 207 -5.99 13.14 0.53
CA GLY A 207 -6.14 14.56 0.84
C GLY A 207 -6.16 14.92 2.33
N GLU A 208 -6.33 13.95 3.23
CA GLU A 208 -6.32 14.16 4.68
C GLU A 208 -4.91 14.04 5.26
N SER A 209 -4.63 14.84 6.30
CA SER A 209 -3.41 14.68 7.08
C SER A 209 -3.67 13.77 8.28
N LEU A 210 -2.84 12.74 8.38
CA LEU A 210 -2.94 11.72 9.40
C LEU A 210 -1.72 11.80 10.31
N ASP A 211 -1.96 12.12 11.58
CA ASP A 211 -0.95 12.05 12.61
C ASP A 211 -0.95 10.65 13.22
N ILE A 212 0.22 10.01 13.25
CA ILE A 212 0.36 8.62 13.63
C ILE A 212 1.32 8.51 14.78
N ARG A 213 0.90 7.82 15.84
CA ARG A 213 1.79 7.38 16.92
C ARG A 213 2.11 5.92 16.72
N VAL A 214 3.38 5.59 16.68
CA VAL A 214 3.87 4.24 16.42
C VAL A 214 4.55 3.73 17.68
N SER A 215 4.17 2.53 18.12
CA SER A 215 4.82 1.80 19.19
C SER A 215 5.20 0.42 18.68
N ILE A 216 6.49 0.07 18.80
CA ILE A 216 7.06 -1.20 18.38
C ILE A 216 7.59 -1.90 19.62
N LEU A 217 7.15 -3.13 19.87
CA LEU A 217 7.60 -3.94 21.00
C LEU A 217 8.24 -5.25 20.51
N PRO A 218 9.40 -5.65 21.07
CA PRO A 218 9.95 -6.97 20.83
C PRO A 218 9.01 -8.04 21.42
N THR A 219 8.84 -9.14 20.69
CA THR A 219 8.06 -10.32 21.09
C THR A 219 8.86 -11.59 20.81
N PHE A 220 8.34 -12.75 21.22
CA PHE A 220 9.03 -14.03 21.01
C PHE A 220 9.25 -14.37 19.53
N TYR A 221 8.33 -13.98 18.64
CA TYR A 221 8.37 -14.36 17.22
C TYR A 221 8.85 -13.24 16.28
N GLY A 222 9.25 -12.09 16.83
CA GLY A 222 9.61 -10.90 16.06
C GLY A 222 9.11 -9.64 16.77
N GLU A 223 8.73 -8.61 16.03
CA GLU A 223 8.22 -7.37 16.63
C GLU A 223 6.71 -7.26 16.46
N ARG A 224 6.06 -6.60 17.42
CA ARG A 224 4.66 -6.19 17.34
C ARG A 224 4.60 -4.68 17.18
N VAL A 225 3.86 -4.22 16.20
CA VAL A 225 3.64 -2.79 15.95
C VAL A 225 2.19 -2.45 16.26
N VAL A 226 2.00 -1.35 16.99
CA VAL A 226 0.71 -0.71 17.18
C VAL A 226 0.84 0.72 16.68
N MET A 227 -0.02 1.12 15.76
CA MET A 227 -0.08 2.48 15.24
C MET A 227 -1.43 3.08 15.59
N ARG A 228 -1.44 4.18 16.33
CA ARG A 228 -2.66 4.95 16.59
C ARG A 228 -2.83 6.02 15.54
N LEU A 229 -3.99 6.00 14.89
CA LEU A 229 -4.37 6.91 13.83
C LEU A 229 -5.13 8.09 14.44
N LEU A 230 -4.52 9.26 14.44
CA LEU A 230 -5.16 10.52 14.81
C LEU A 230 -5.49 11.25 13.53
N MET A 231 -6.68 10.95 12.99
CA MET A 231 -7.26 11.74 11.92
C MET A 231 -7.43 13.16 12.45
N GLN A 232 -6.90 14.14 11.74
CA GLN A 232 -7.06 15.53 12.11
C GLN A 232 -8.51 15.95 11.82
N SER A 233 -9.41 15.63 12.75
CA SER A 233 -10.83 15.96 12.62
C SER A 233 -11.00 17.48 12.54
N GLY A 234 -11.62 17.95 11.46
CA GLY A 234 -12.09 19.33 11.36
C GLY A 234 -13.08 19.63 12.49
N SER A 235 -12.68 20.50 13.41
CA SER A 235 -13.46 21.08 14.51
C SER A 235 -13.89 20.14 15.65
N VAL A 236 -13.69 20.61 16.89
CA VAL A 236 -14.28 19.98 18.09
C VAL A 236 -15.80 20.06 17.97
N PRO A 237 -16.53 18.93 18.10
CA PRO A 237 -17.99 18.93 17.98
C PRO A 237 -18.62 19.83 19.05
N ARG A 238 -19.69 20.52 18.67
CA ARG A 238 -20.48 21.32 19.62
C ARG A 238 -21.18 20.37 20.59
N ILE A 239 -21.42 20.81 21.83
CA ILE A 239 -22.07 19.98 22.86
C ILE A 239 -23.43 19.41 22.41
N GLN A 240 -24.14 20.12 21.53
CA GLN A 240 -25.41 19.67 20.93
C GLN A 240 -25.26 18.47 19.99
N GLN A 241 -24.06 18.23 19.46
CA GLN A 241 -23.78 17.12 18.54
C GLN A 241 -23.33 15.85 19.27
N LEU A 242 -23.14 15.90 20.60
CA LEU A 242 -22.63 14.80 21.40
C LEU A 242 -23.71 13.79 21.84
N GLY A 243 -24.98 14.02 21.48
CA GLY A 243 -26.08 13.10 21.78
C GLY A 243 -26.66 13.22 23.20
N PHE A 244 -26.31 14.27 23.95
CA PHE A 244 -26.94 14.57 25.24
C PHE A 244 -28.37 15.08 25.06
N SER A 245 -29.22 14.87 26.06
CA SER A 245 -30.54 15.51 26.11
C SER A 245 -30.40 17.03 26.34
N GLU A 246 -31.40 17.80 25.93
CA GLU A 246 -31.41 19.26 26.14
C GLU A 246 -31.30 19.65 27.63
N GLU A 247 -31.89 18.86 28.52
CA GLU A 247 -31.78 19.03 29.98
C GLU A 247 -30.34 18.86 30.45
N THR A 248 -29.66 17.76 30.06
CA THR A 248 -28.25 17.54 30.41
C THR A 248 -27.34 18.62 29.84
N ILE A 249 -27.60 19.10 28.62
CA ILE A 249 -26.85 20.21 28.02
C ILE A 249 -27.04 21.50 28.84
N HIS A 250 -28.25 21.77 29.31
CA HIS A 250 -28.54 22.93 30.14
C HIS A 250 -27.79 22.87 31.48
N ASP A 251 -27.81 21.71 32.15
CA ASP A 251 -27.14 21.50 33.42
C ASP A 251 -25.61 21.63 33.29
N ILE A 252 -25.03 21.03 32.26
CA ILE A 252 -23.60 21.17 31.97
C ILE A 252 -23.26 22.64 31.70
N LYS A 253 -24.06 23.36 30.90
CA LYS A 253 -23.83 24.79 30.63
C LYS A 253 -23.93 25.64 31.89
N ASN A 254 -24.82 25.30 32.83
CA ASN A 254 -24.94 25.99 34.10
C ASN A 254 -23.73 25.70 35.00
N LEU A 255 -23.28 24.45 35.09
CA LEU A 255 -22.07 24.08 35.83
C LEU A 255 -20.83 24.79 35.29
N LEU A 256 -20.70 24.91 33.97
CA LEU A 256 -19.59 25.61 33.31
C LEU A 256 -19.59 27.14 33.56
N ARG A 257 -20.70 27.73 34.04
CA ARG A 257 -20.77 29.16 34.38
C ARG A 257 -20.29 29.47 35.79
N ASN A 258 -20.07 28.46 36.64
CA ASN A 258 -19.56 28.68 37.98
C ASN A 258 -18.14 29.26 37.92
N SER A 259 -17.85 30.26 38.76
CA SER A 259 -16.55 30.94 38.80
C SER A 259 -15.41 30.07 39.37
N HIS A 260 -15.75 28.97 40.03
CA HIS A 260 -14.83 28.01 40.63
C HIS A 260 -15.49 26.64 40.81
N GLY A 261 -14.69 25.57 40.84
CA GLY A 261 -15.14 24.19 41.03
C GLY A 261 -14.35 23.21 40.15
N ILE A 262 -14.48 21.92 40.44
CA ILE A 262 -13.89 20.85 39.63
C ILE A 262 -15.04 20.10 38.95
N ILE A 263 -14.98 19.98 37.62
CA ILE A 263 -15.85 19.11 36.84
C ILE A 263 -15.01 17.90 36.44
N LEU A 264 -15.39 16.73 36.94
CA LEU A 264 -14.77 15.47 36.56
C LEU A 264 -15.62 14.82 35.46
N VAL A 265 -14.98 14.57 34.32
CA VAL A 265 -15.53 13.76 33.24
C VAL A 265 -14.84 12.40 33.33
N THR A 266 -15.61 11.36 33.64
CA THR A 266 -15.12 9.99 33.85
C THR A 266 -15.81 9.03 32.91
#